data_AF-S9ZSB0-F1
#
_entry.id   AF-S9ZSB0-F1
#
_cell.length_a   1.000
_cell.length_b   1.000
_cell.length_c   1.000
_cell.angle_alpha   90.00
_cell.angle_beta   90.00
_cell.angle_gamma   90.00
#
_symmetry.space_group_name_H-M   'P 1'
#
loop_
_entity.id
_entity.type
_entity.pdbx_description
1 polymer ?
#
loop_
_entity_poly.entity_id
_entity_poly.type
_entity_poly.pdbx_seq_one_letter_code
_entity_poly.pdbx_strand_id
1 'polypeptide(L)' 'MMGEAMERYVTREEQREVVRKEALDAWEHYQSTGLHVTGAEADVWLGELELGNEVEPPRAHI' A
#
# COMPACT_ATOMS: atom_id res chain seq x y z
N MET A 1 -14.82 4.03 31.83
CA MET A 1 -14.32 2.91 31.01
C MET A 1 -15.48 2.30 30.22
N MET A 2 -15.54 2.65 28.94
CA MET A 2 -16.26 2.01 27.81
C MET A 2 -15.91 2.82 26.55
N GLY A 3 -15.84 4.17 26.68
CA GLY A 3 -15.39 5.08 25.63
C GLY A 3 -13.96 4.85 25.13
N GLU A 4 -12.99 4.67 26.03
CA GLU A 4 -11.59 4.40 25.63
C GLU A 4 -11.39 3.07 24.88
N ALA A 5 -12.26 2.08 25.10
CA ALA A 5 -12.21 0.81 24.37
C ALA A 5 -12.83 0.92 22.97
N MET A 6 -13.89 1.73 22.83
CA MET A 6 -14.52 2.03 21.53
C MET A 6 -13.62 2.89 20.65
N GLU A 7 -12.96 3.90 21.21
CA GLU A 7 -12.06 4.79 20.47
C GLU A 7 -10.87 4.03 19.86
N ARG A 8 -10.25 3.13 20.64
CA ARG A 8 -9.18 2.24 20.14
C ARG A 8 -9.64 1.29 19.05
N TYR A 9 -10.90 0.82 19.10
CA TYR A 9 -11.46 -0.04 18.06
C TYR A 9 -11.69 0.75 16.76
N VAL A 10 -12.29 1.94 16.87
CA VAL A 10 -12.55 2.81 15.71
C VAL A 10 -11.24 3.20 15.02
N THR A 11 -10.23 3.67 15.75
CA THR A 11 -8.93 4.04 15.14
C THR A 11 -8.25 2.87 14.43
N ARG A 12 -8.34 1.65 15.01
CA ARG A 12 -7.77 0.45 14.39
C ARG A 12 -8.51 0.04 13.11
N GLU A 13 -9.83 0.15 13.12
CA GLU A 13 -10.65 -0.16 11.94
C GLU A 13 -10.49 0.91 10.86
N GLU A 14 -10.36 2.19 11.21
CA GLU A 14 -10.08 3.27 10.26
C GLU A 14 -8.73 3.06 9.57
N GLN A 15 -7.68 2.68 10.30
CA GLN A 15 -6.37 2.34 9.71
C GLN A 15 -6.46 1.13 8.76
N ARG A 16 -7.32 0.15 9.07
CA ARG A 16 -7.53 -1.02 8.22
C ARG A 16 -8.30 -0.69 6.95
N GLU A 17 -9.31 0.17 7.05
CA GLU A 17 -10.11 0.58 5.89
C GLU A 17 -9.29 1.44 4.92
N VAL A 18 -8.35 2.26 5.39
CA VAL A 18 -7.44 3.01 4.49
C VAL A 18 -6.62 2.04 3.65
N VAL A 19 -5.91 1.11 4.28
CA VAL A 19 -5.08 0.12 3.56
C VAL A 19 -5.92 -0.76 2.63
N ARG A 20 -7.13 -1.15 3.08
CA ARG A 20 -8.06 -1.94 2.28
C ARG A 20 -8.51 -1.18 1.03
N LYS A 21 -8.86 0.09 1.17
CA LYS A 21 -9.30 0.93 0.06
C LYS A 21 -8.17 1.14 -0.94
N GLU A 22 -6.98 1.48 -0.46
CA GLU A 22 -5.79 1.66 -1.32
C GLU A 22 -5.48 0.38 -2.12
N ALA A 23 -5.59 -0.80 -1.50
CA ALA A 23 -5.39 -2.07 -2.19
C ALA A 23 -6.46 -2.34 -3.26
N LEU A 24 -7.72 -1.99 -3.00
CA LEU A 24 -8.81 -2.13 -3.97
C LEU A 24 -8.63 -1.17 -5.15
N ASP A 25 -8.28 0.08 -4.88
CA ASP A 25 -8.04 1.10 -5.92
C ASP A 25 -6.86 0.68 -6.82
N ALA A 26 -5.77 0.17 -6.23
CA ALA A 26 -4.63 -0.36 -6.99
C ALA A 26 -5.01 -1.58 -7.84
N TRP A 27 -5.86 -2.48 -7.31
CA TRP A 27 -6.35 -3.64 -8.06
C TRP A 27 -7.23 -3.24 -9.24
N GLU A 28 -8.14 -2.29 -9.05
CA GLU A 28 -8.99 -1.78 -10.13
C GLU A 28 -8.16 -1.06 -11.21
N HIS A 29 -7.14 -0.30 -10.81
CA HIS A 29 -6.21 0.33 -11.74
C HIS A 29 -5.47 -0.70 -12.61
N TYR A 30 -4.94 -1.77 -11.99
CA TYR A 30 -4.29 -2.85 -12.73
C TYR A 30 -5.25 -3.56 -13.69
N GLN A 31 -6.46 -3.90 -13.22
CA GLN A 31 -7.47 -4.57 -14.07
C GLN A 31 -7.87 -3.72 -15.29
N SER A 32 -7.94 -2.40 -15.14
CA SER A 32 -8.37 -1.50 -16.21
C SER A 32 -7.25 -1.11 -17.17
N THR A 33 -5.99 -1.04 -16.71
CA THR A 33 -4.87 -0.52 -17.51
C THR A 33 -3.85 -1.59 -17.93
N GLY A 34 -3.80 -2.72 -17.20
CA GLY A 34 -2.72 -3.70 -17.30
C GLY A 34 -1.38 -3.23 -16.72
N LEU A 35 -1.30 -1.99 -16.23
CA LEU A 35 -0.06 -1.41 -15.73
C LEU A 35 0.32 -2.05 -14.39
N HIS A 36 1.53 -2.59 -14.33
CA HIS A 36 2.10 -3.23 -13.16
C HIS A 36 3.60 -2.98 -13.07
N VAL A 37 4.16 -3.27 -11.90
CA VAL A 37 5.59 -3.50 -11.73
C VAL A 37 5.78 -4.98 -11.43
N THR A 38 6.84 -5.58 -11.94
CA THR A 38 7.14 -6.98 -11.62
C THR A 38 7.54 -7.11 -10.17
N GLY A 39 7.39 -8.31 -9.59
CA GLY A 39 7.87 -8.58 -8.23
C GLY A 39 9.36 -8.30 -8.06
N ALA A 40 10.18 -8.59 -9.08
CA ALA A 40 11.61 -8.32 -9.06
C ALA A 40 11.93 -6.81 -9.02
N GLU A 41 11.21 -5.99 -9.78
CA GLU A 41 11.39 -4.52 -9.74
C GLU A 41 10.97 -3.95 -8.38
N ALA A 42 9.89 -4.47 -7.80
CA ALA A 42 9.45 -4.09 -6.47
C ALA A 42 10.47 -4.49 -5.40
N ASP A 43 11.02 -5.70 -5.45
CA ASP A 43 12.03 -6.19 -4.50
C ASP A 43 13.30 -5.33 -4.54
N VAL A 44 13.77 -4.95 -5.73
CA VAL A 44 14.92 -4.05 -5.88
C VAL A 44 14.63 -2.69 -5.26
N TRP A 45 13.47 -2.11 -5.56
CA TRP A 45 13.09 -0.80 -5.03
C TRP A 45 12.92 -0.82 -3.50
N LEU A 46 12.27 -1.84 -2.94
CA LEU A 46 12.11 -2.00 -1.49
C LEU A 46 13.46 -2.20 -0.80
N GLY A 47 14.39 -2.95 -1.41
CA GLY A 47 15.74 -3.12 -0.89
C GLY A 47 16.52 -1.81 -0.75
N GLU A 48 16.38 -0.89 -1.71
CA GLU A 48 17.00 0.45 -1.63
C GLU A 48 16.39 1.29 -0.50
N LEU A 49 15.05 1.25 -0.34
CA LEU A 49 14.37 1.94 0.76
C LEU A 49 14.80 1.39 2.13
N GLU A 50 14.95 0.07 2.26
CA GLU A 50 15.40 -0.59 3.49
C GLU A 50 16.84 -0.19 3.88
N LEU A 51 17.68 0.15 2.89
CA LEU A 51 19.02 0.70 3.11
C LEU A 51 19.01 2.19 3.51
N GLY A 52 17.83 2.81 3.53
CA GLY A 52 17.63 4.23 3.85
C GLY A 52 17.82 5.17 2.66
N ASN A 53 17.90 4.66 1.44
CA ASN A 53 17.98 5.49 0.24
C ASN A 53 16.58 5.99 -0.13
N GLU A 54 16.44 7.29 -0.40
CA GLU A 54 15.18 7.87 -0.89
C GLU A 54 15.10 7.75 -2.42
N VAL A 55 14.62 6.60 -2.89
CA VAL A 55 14.46 6.31 -4.33
C VAL A 55 13.00 6.28 -4.75
N GLU A 56 12.73 6.86 -5.92
CA GLU A 56 11.40 6.84 -6.53
C GLU A 56 10.98 5.41 -6.93
N PRO A 57 9.68 5.07 -6.88
CA PRO A 57 9.18 3.78 -7.33
C PRO A 57 9.41 3.56 -8.83
N PRO A 58 9.58 2.29 -9.26
CA PRO A 58 9.71 1.96 -10.67
C PRO A 58 8.44 2.33 -11.45
N ARG A 59 8.63 2.72 -12.72
CA ARG A 59 7.52 3.07 -13.59
C ARG A 59 6.73 1.82 -13.96
N ALA A 60 5.42 1.85 -13.74
CA ALA A 60 4.54 0.76 -14.15
C ALA A 60 4.49 0.59 -15.69
N HIS A 61 4.33 -0.66 -16.13
CA HIS A 61 4.34 -1.10 -17.53
C HIS A 61 3.31 -2.21 -17.78
N ILE A 62 3.02 -2.52 -19.05
CA ILE A 62 2.07 -3.57 -19.49
C ILE A 62 2.84 -4.84 -19.83
#